data_AF-A0A967F244-F1
#
_entry.id   AF-A0A967F244-F1
#
_cell.length_a   1.000
_cell.length_b   1.000
_cell.length_c   1.000
_cell.angle_alpha   90.00
_cell.angle_beta   90.00
_cell.angle_gamma   90.00
#
_symmetry.space_group_name_H-M   'P 1'
#
loop_
_entity.id
_entity.type
_entity.pdbx_description
1 polymer ?
#
loop_
_entity_poly.entity_id
_entity_poly.type
_entity_poly.pdbx_seq_one_letter_code
_entity_poly.pdbx_strand_id
1 'polypeptide(L)'
;MNKTALAIRHVAFEDLGSFQPVLQAQGYETGYREAGLDDLSDPAFQAVDLLLVLATQFHIEATAQGLERWFIGHTLEIATTLKAWLDASETGMTAG
;
A
#
# COMPACT_ATOMS: atom_id res chain seq x y z
N MET A 1 -0.81 22.14 11.68
CA MET A 1 -1.56 21.03 11.06
C MET A 1 -0.56 20.22 10.28
N ASN A 2 -0.50 18.90 10.47
CA ASN A 2 0.35 18.05 9.63
C ASN A 2 -0.23 17.99 8.22
N LYS A 3 0.65 17.93 7.22
CA LYS A 3 0.24 17.67 5.84
C LYS A 3 -0.07 16.19 5.70
N THR A 4 -0.89 15.81 4.74
CA THR A 4 -1.31 14.42 4.50
C THR A 4 -0.76 13.92 3.17
N ALA A 5 -0.17 12.72 3.18
CA ALA A 5 0.29 12.03 1.98
C ALA A 5 -0.34 10.64 1.91
N LEU A 6 -1.09 10.34 0.85
CA LEU A 6 -1.63 9.01 0.62
C LEU A 6 -0.92 8.32 -0.54
N ALA A 7 -0.58 7.05 -0.35
CA ALA A 7 -0.06 6.18 -1.40
C ALA A 7 -1.13 5.18 -1.82
N ILE A 8 -1.51 5.21 -3.09
CA ILE A 8 -2.32 4.16 -3.72
C ILE A 8 -1.36 3.05 -4.12
N ARG A 9 -1.55 1.86 -3.54
CA ARG A 9 -0.81 0.64 -3.85
C ARG A 9 -1.71 -0.39 -4.49
N HIS A 10 -1.14 -1.25 -5.33
CA HIS A 10 -1.88 -2.29 -6.04
C HIS A 10 -1.82 -3.65 -5.34
N VAL A 11 -0.78 -3.86 -4.53
CA VAL A 11 -0.54 -5.07 -3.74
C VAL A 11 -0.04 -4.69 -2.36
N ALA A 12 -0.38 -5.49 -1.34
CA ALA A 12 -0.12 -5.14 0.06
C ALA A 12 1.37 -5.00 0.42
N PHE A 13 2.29 -5.57 -0.37
CA PHE A 13 3.74 -5.48 -0.17
C PHE A 13 4.38 -4.29 -0.90
N GLU A 14 3.61 -3.51 -1.66
CA GLU A 14 4.08 -2.27 -2.27
C GLU A 14 3.98 -1.15 -1.22
N ASP A 15 5.11 -0.51 -0.93
CA ASP A 15 5.24 0.51 0.11
C ASP A 15 5.96 1.78 -0.41
N LEU A 16 5.96 2.83 0.41
CA LEU A 16 6.63 4.10 0.14
C LEU A 16 8.17 4.00 0.20
N GLY A 17 8.71 2.90 0.72
CA GLY A 17 10.13 2.65 0.86
C GLY A 17 10.89 3.84 1.43
N SER A 18 11.97 4.21 0.73
CA SER A 18 12.83 5.35 1.14
C SER A 18 12.12 6.71 1.11
N PHE A 19 10.95 6.85 0.49
CA PHE A 19 10.20 8.11 0.52
C PHE A 19 9.49 8.34 1.85
N GLN A 20 9.10 7.29 2.57
CA GLN A 20 8.39 7.40 3.84
C GLN A 20 9.14 8.25 4.88
N PRO A 21 10.42 7.97 5.23
CA PRO A 21 11.14 8.78 6.21
C PRO A 21 11.35 10.23 5.75
N VAL A 22 11.48 10.47 4.44
CA VAL A 22 11.61 11.83 3.88
C VAL A 22 10.32 12.62 4.04
N LEU A 23 9.18 12.01 3.71
CA LEU A 23 7.86 12.63 3.86
C LEU A 23 7.57 12.95 5.34
N GLN A 24 7.85 12.00 6.24
CA GLN A 24 7.70 12.20 7.68
C GLN A 24 8.59 13.34 8.20
N ALA A 25 9.85 13.41 7.76
CA ALA A 25 10.74 14.52 8.11
C ALA A 25 10.26 15.89 7.60
N GLN A 26 9.46 15.91 6.52
CA GLN A 26 8.80 17.11 6.01
C GLN A 26 7.45 17.41 6.69
N GLY A 27 7.07 16.67 7.72
CA GLY A 27 5.84 16.87 8.48
C GLY A 27 4.58 16.32 7.81
N TYR A 28 4.74 15.35 6.90
CA TYR A 28 3.62 14.60 6.34
C TYR A 28 3.24 13.43 7.25
N GLU A 29 1.95 13.28 7.47
CA GLU A 29 1.32 12.04 7.90
C GLU A 29 1.07 11.17 6.66
N THR A 30 1.65 9.96 6.64
CA THR A 30 1.58 9.04 5.50
C THR A 30 0.54 7.96 5.71
N GLY A 31 -0.24 7.60 4.68
CA GLY A 31 -1.17 6.48 4.70
C GLY A 31 -1.24 5.73 3.37
N TYR A 32 -1.86 4.55 3.37
CA TYR A 32 -2.04 3.71 2.19
C TYR A 32 -3.52 3.56 1.81
N ARG A 33 -3.76 3.36 0.51
CA ARG A 33 -5.05 2.97 -0.08
C ARG A 33 -4.83 1.87 -1.11
N GLU A 34 -5.70 0.89 -1.12
CA GLU A 34 -5.64 -0.30 -1.96
C GLU A 34 -6.41 -0.06 -3.26
N ALA A 35 -5.70 0.04 -4.38
CA ALA A 35 -6.32 0.30 -5.69
C ALA A 35 -7.40 -0.71 -6.09
N GLY A 36 -7.26 -1.96 -5.62
CA GLY A 36 -8.19 -3.05 -5.89
C GLY A 36 -9.33 -3.20 -4.89
N LEU A 37 -9.33 -2.45 -3.77
CA LEU A 37 -10.31 -2.63 -2.69
C LEU A 37 -11.03 -1.33 -2.30
N ASP A 38 -10.34 -0.19 -2.35
CA ASP A 38 -10.89 1.10 -1.94
C ASP A 38 -11.62 1.82 -3.07
N ASP A 39 -12.63 2.61 -2.72
CA ASP A 39 -13.32 3.50 -3.66
C ASP A 39 -12.45 4.73 -3.96
N LEU A 40 -11.72 4.67 -5.07
CA LEU A 40 -10.86 5.77 -5.51
C LEU A 40 -11.61 7.04 -5.96
N SER A 41 -12.96 6.99 -6.03
CA SER A 41 -13.78 8.18 -6.29
C SER A 41 -14.12 8.97 -5.03
N ASP A 42 -13.73 8.48 -3.84
CA ASP A 42 -13.97 9.16 -2.57
C ASP A 42 -13.41 10.59 -2.61
N PRO A 43 -14.24 11.63 -2.36
CA PRO A 43 -13.79 13.02 -2.29
C PRO A 43 -12.66 13.27 -1.29
N ALA A 44 -12.48 12.40 -0.29
CA ALA A 44 -11.35 12.46 0.63
C ALA A 44 -9.99 12.44 -0.09
N PHE A 45 -9.88 11.80 -1.26
CA PHE A 45 -8.65 11.83 -2.08
C PHE A 45 -8.35 13.21 -2.66
N GLN A 46 -9.34 14.10 -2.77
CA GLN A 46 -9.12 15.49 -3.23
C GLN A 46 -8.65 16.40 -2.10
N ALA A 47 -8.82 15.98 -0.84
CA ALA A 47 -8.47 16.76 0.33
C ALA A 47 -7.02 16.55 0.81
N VAL A 48 -6.29 15.58 0.25
CA VAL A 48 -4.91 15.28 0.67
C VAL A 48 -3.90 16.25 0.07
N ASP A 49 -2.85 16.55 0.82
CA ASP A 49 -1.79 17.46 0.36
C ASP A 49 -0.88 16.82 -0.70
N LEU A 50 -0.77 15.49 -0.71
CA LEU A 50 0.00 14.73 -1.68
C LEU A 50 -0.63 13.35 -1.93
N LEU A 51 -0.82 12.99 -3.20
CA LEU A 51 -1.25 11.65 -3.61
C LEU A 51 -0.14 11.01 -4.45
N LEU A 52 0.31 9.82 -4.03
CA LEU A 52 1.26 8.99 -4.75
C LEU A 52 0.52 7.79 -5.34
N VAL A 53 0.75 7.48 -6.61
CA VAL A 53 0.29 6.22 -7.23
C VAL A 53 1.51 5.37 -7.45
N LEU A 54 1.65 4.30 -6.67
CA LEU A 54 2.82 3.43 -6.71
C LEU A 54 2.75 2.52 -7.95
N ALA A 55 3.91 2.26 -8.55
CA ALA A 55 4.01 1.39 -9.72
C ALA A 55 4.46 -0.01 -9.30
N THR A 56 3.79 -1.03 -9.84
CA THR A 56 4.15 -2.42 -9.57
C THR A 56 5.27 -2.89 -10.47
N GLN A 57 6.31 -3.47 -9.88
CA GLN A 57 7.40 -4.10 -10.63
C GLN A 57 7.10 -5.60 -10.80
N PHE A 58 6.94 -6.03 -12.05
CA PHE A 58 6.81 -7.44 -12.40
C PHE A 58 7.84 -7.82 -13.47
N HIS A 59 8.19 -9.12 -13.53
CA HIS A 59 8.90 -9.64 -14.70
C HIS A 59 8.04 -9.49 -15.95
N ILE A 60 8.65 -9.25 -17.12
CA ILE A 60 7.96 -9.04 -18.41
C ILE A 60 7.02 -10.21 -18.80
N GLU A 61 7.24 -11.38 -18.20
CA GLU A 61 6.45 -12.60 -18.38
C GLU A 61 5.15 -12.62 -17.55
N ALA A 62 4.99 -11.68 -16.60
CA ALA A 62 3.79 -11.57 -15.79
C ALA A 62 2.63 -11.03 -16.63
N THR A 63 1.66 -11.89 -16.88
CA THR A 63 0.39 -11.54 -17.52
C THR A 63 -0.70 -11.33 -16.47
N ALA A 64 -1.73 -10.55 -16.80
CA ALA A 64 -2.89 -10.37 -15.91
C ALA A 64 -3.52 -11.71 -15.50
N GLN A 65 -3.63 -12.67 -16.43
CA GLN A 65 -4.15 -14.00 -16.16
C GLN A 65 -3.19 -14.86 -15.30
N GLY A 66 -1.89 -14.66 -15.45
CA GLY A 66 -0.87 -15.25 -14.58
C GLY A 66 -0.98 -14.73 -13.14
N LEU A 67 -1.19 -13.42 -12.98
CA LEU A 67 -1.41 -12.79 -11.68
C LEU A 67 -2.70 -13.28 -11.03
N GLU A 68 -3.81 -13.35 -11.77
CA GLU A 68 -5.09 -13.88 -11.26
C GLU A 68 -4.93 -15.31 -10.74
N ARG A 69 -4.30 -16.19 -11.52
CA ARG A 69 -4.02 -17.57 -11.09
C ARG A 69 -3.11 -17.64 -9.87
N TRP A 70 -2.09 -16.78 -9.81
CA TRP A 70 -1.17 -16.72 -8.69
C TRP A 70 -1.90 -16.26 -7.42
N PHE A 71 -2.69 -15.18 -7.49
CA PHE A 71 -3.48 -14.68 -6.36
C PHE A 71 -4.46 -15.73 -5.84
N ILE A 72 -5.18 -16.43 -6.72
CA ILE A 72 -6.08 -17.51 -6.32
C ILE A 72 -5.30 -18.64 -5.64
N GLY A 73 -4.16 -19.04 -6.19
CA GLY A 73 -3.33 -20.11 -5.62
C GLY A 73 -2.69 -19.78 -4.27
N HIS A 74 -2.38 -18.50 -4.03
CA HIS A 74 -1.66 -18.03 -2.84
C HIS A 74 -2.56 -17.18 -1.92
N THR A 75 -3.89 -17.21 -2.08
CA THR A 75 -4.83 -16.35 -1.34
C THR A 75 -4.65 -16.50 0.17
N LEU A 76 -4.51 -17.73 0.67
CA LEU A 76 -4.35 -18.00 2.10
C LEU A 76 -3.00 -17.52 2.64
N GLU A 77 -1.94 -17.68 1.85
CA GLU A 77 -0.60 -17.25 2.22
C GLU A 77 -0.54 -15.72 2.32
N ILE A 78 -1.10 -15.02 1.32
CA ILE A 78 -1.22 -13.55 1.31
C ILE A 78 -2.09 -13.05 2.47
N ALA A 79 -3.25 -13.67 2.70
CA ALA A 79 -4.16 -13.26 3.78
C ALA A 79 -3.53 -13.45 5.17
N THR A 80 -2.75 -14.52 5.35
CA THR A 80 -2.05 -14.79 6.62
C THR A 80 -0.95 -13.76 6.86
N THR A 81 -0.17 -13.41 5.83
CA THR A 81 0.83 -12.34 5.91
C THR A 81 0.19 -10.99 6.20
N LEU A 82 -0.92 -10.65 5.53
CA LEU A 82 -1.63 -9.39 5.75
C LEU A 82 -2.17 -9.30 7.19
N LYS A 83 -2.77 -10.39 7.70
CA LYS A 83 -3.25 -10.43 9.07
C LYS A 83 -2.12 -10.26 10.08
N ALA A 84 -1.00 -10.96 9.89
CA ALA A 84 0.17 -10.84 10.76
C ALA A 84 0.72 -9.40 10.75
N TRP A 85 0.73 -8.75 9.59
CA TRP A 85 1.13 -7.36 9.46
C TRP A 85 0.17 -6.39 10.16
N LEU A 86 -1.14 -6.59 10.01
CA LEU A 86 -2.15 -5.79 10.71
C LEU A 86 -2.01 -5.91 12.23
N ASP A 87 -1.91 -7.14 12.73
CA ASP A 87 -1.72 -7.43 14.15
C ASP A 87 -0.40 -6.80 14.70
N ALA A 88 0.66 -6.78 13.88
CA ALA A 88 1.94 -6.13 14.23
C ALA A 88 1.86 -4.60 14.19
N SER A 89 1.10 -4.03 13.25
CA SER A 89 0.89 -2.59 13.12
C SER A 89 0.06 -2.01 14.27
N GLU A 90 -0.90 -2.77 14.80
CA GLU A 90 -1.71 -2.39 15.96
C GLU A 90 -0.92 -2.44 17.28
N THR A 91 0.14 -3.26 17.35
CA THR A 91 0.97 -3.41 18.56
C THR A 91 2.18 -2.47 18.61
N GLY A 92 2.38 -1.63 17.59
CA GLY A 92 3.44 -0.61 17.56
C GLY A 92 4.87 -1.18 17.41
N MET A 93 5.00 -2.46 17.06
CA MET A 93 6.29 -3.12 16.86
C MET A 93 6.63 -3.06 15.35
N THR A 94 7.31 -2.00 14.92
CA THR A 94 7.81 -1.91 13.54
C THR A 94 8.93 -2.95 13.37
N ALA A 95 8.69 -3.94 12.51
CA ALA A 95 9.72 -4.87 12.06
C ALA A 95 10.79 -4.07 11.29
N GLY A 96 12.01 -4.08 11.81
CA GLY A 96 13.18 -3.49 11.17
C GLY A 96 13.75 -4.32 10.03
#